data_AF-A0AAE0TRH9-F1
#
_entry.id   AF-A0AAE0TRH9-F1
#
_cell.length_a   1.000
_cell.length_b   1.000
_cell.length_c   1.000
_cell.angle_alpha   90.00
_cell.angle_beta   90.00
_cell.angle_gamma   90.00
#
_symmetry.space_group_name_H-M   'P 1'
#
loop_
_entity.id
_entity.type
_entity.pdbx_description
1 polymer ?
#
loop_
_entity_poly.entity_id
_entity_poly.type
_entity_poly.pdbx_seq_one_letter_code
_entity_poly.pdbx_strand_id
1 'polypeptide(L)'
;MADHFSNKVIFPGHLFGAIALAVLCFVGLATFPVWHNEVDEGTGSEIDIKPFPSRPVARVCRFASGLATFLALTTALWQHIAAAAAAASMVEEATGNGVSGHIGAAATALAWLGFGFSGLATIGIAVMIYSISVLNRLTDD
;
A
#
# COMPACT_ATOMS: atom_id res chain seq x y z
N MET A 1 20.58 -20.98 20.59
CA MET A 1 21.12 -20.46 19.30
C MET A 1 20.06 -20.32 18.19
N ALA A 2 18.86 -20.91 18.31
CA ALA A 2 17.76 -20.69 17.36
C ALA A 2 17.15 -19.27 17.39
N ASP A 3 17.10 -18.63 18.57
CA ASP A 3 16.59 -17.26 18.72
C ASP A 3 17.40 -16.20 17.96
N HIS A 4 18.68 -16.46 17.72
CA HIS A 4 19.56 -15.51 17.03
C HIS A 4 19.38 -15.50 15.51
N PHE A 5 18.77 -16.54 14.93
CA PHE A 5 18.41 -16.62 13.51
C PHE A 5 16.98 -16.14 13.26
N SER A 6 16.06 -16.38 14.19
CA SER A 6 14.68 -15.87 14.11
C SER A 6 14.62 -14.33 14.10
N ASN A 7 15.46 -13.68 14.91
CA ASN A 7 15.51 -12.22 14.99
C ASN A 7 16.28 -11.52 13.86
N LYS A 8 17.03 -12.26 13.02
CA LYS A 8 17.83 -11.68 11.94
C LYS A 8 17.18 -11.77 10.57
N VAL A 9 16.23 -12.68 10.40
CA VAL A 9 15.75 -12.99 9.05
C VAL A 9 14.63 -12.08 8.59
N ILE A 10 13.90 -11.30 9.40
CA ILE A 10 12.99 -10.27 8.87
C ILE A 10 12.98 -9.11 9.84
N PHE A 11 13.43 -7.92 9.45
CA PHE A 11 13.19 -6.73 10.25
C PHE A 11 11.70 -6.40 10.14
N PRO A 12 10.85 -6.69 11.16
CA PRO A 12 9.40 -6.60 11.03
C PRO A 12 8.92 -5.18 10.74
N GLY A 13 9.80 -4.19 10.96
CA GLY A 13 9.56 -2.77 10.72
C GLY A 13 9.12 -2.44 9.28
N HIS A 14 9.50 -3.23 8.26
CA HIS A 14 9.04 -2.96 6.89
C HIS A 14 7.54 -3.23 6.72
N LEU A 15 7.06 -4.34 7.27
CA LEU A 15 5.64 -4.69 7.23
C LEU A 15 4.82 -3.71 8.09
N PHE A 16 5.26 -3.43 9.31
CA PHE A 16 4.60 -2.44 10.17
C PHE A 16 4.59 -1.04 9.56
N GLY A 17 5.67 -0.63 8.89
CA GLY A 17 5.75 0.64 8.16
C GLY A 17 4.79 0.68 6.96
N ALA A 18 4.71 -0.40 6.18
CA ALA A 18 3.76 -0.51 5.07
C ALA A 18 2.31 -0.38 5.55
N ILE A 19 1.96 -1.06 6.65
CA ILE A 19 0.63 -0.99 7.26
C ILE A 19 0.32 0.43 7.74
N ALA A 20 1.24 1.08 8.46
CA ALA A 20 1.04 2.44 8.95
C ALA A 20 0.82 3.44 7.81
N LEU A 21 1.62 3.35 6.74
CA LEU A 21 1.47 4.19 5.54
C LEU A 21 0.17 3.92 4.79
N ALA A 22 -0.26 2.65 4.72
CA ALA A 22 -1.54 2.29 4.12
C ALA A 22 -2.72 2.89 4.91
N VAL A 23 -2.69 2.81 6.24
CA VAL A 23 -3.71 3.42 7.11
C VAL A 23 -3.74 4.93 6.95
N LEU A 24 -2.58 5.59 6.91
CA LEU A 24 -2.51 7.04 6.65
C LEU A 24 -3.11 7.41 5.29
N CYS A 25 -2.84 6.60 4.26
CA CYS A 25 -3.43 6.79 2.94
C CYS A 25 -4.97 6.65 2.98
N PHE A 26 -5.48 5.62 3.67
CA PHE A 26 -6.92 5.41 3.87
C PHE A 26 -7.59 6.58 4.58
N VAL A 27 -6.98 7.11 5.64
CA VAL A 27 -7.48 8.28 6.36
C VAL A 27 -7.51 9.50 5.44
N GLY A 28 -6.46 9.72 4.66
CA GLY A 28 -6.42 10.82 3.69
C GLY A 28 -7.48 10.68 2.59
N LEU A 29 -7.72 9.47 2.09
CA LEU A 29 -8.84 9.17 1.16
C LEU A 29 -10.21 9.41 1.81
N ALA A 30 -10.37 9.09 3.09
CA ALA A 30 -11.62 9.33 3.82
C ALA A 30 -11.93 10.81 4.00
N THR A 31 -10.92 11.69 3.95
CA THR A 31 -11.13 13.15 3.94
C THR A 31 -11.54 13.71 2.58
N PHE A 32 -11.73 12.86 1.56
CA PHE A 32 -12.26 13.35 0.30
C PHE A 32 -13.66 13.96 0.49
N PRO A 33 -13.90 15.12 -0.12
CA PRO A 33 -15.08 15.90 0.15
C PRO A 33 -16.35 15.16 -0.28
N VAL A 34 -17.33 15.21 0.62
CA VAL A 34 -18.69 14.68 0.44
C VAL A 34 -19.48 15.67 -0.44
N TRP A 35 -20.46 15.16 -1.18
CA TRP A 35 -21.41 15.96 -1.96
C TRP A 35 -21.99 17.10 -1.11
N HIS A 36 -21.95 18.33 -1.64
CA HIS A 36 -22.54 19.49 -0.99
C HIS A 36 -23.55 20.12 -1.94
N ASN A 37 -24.78 20.31 -1.45
CA ASN A 37 -25.80 21.03 -2.19
C ASN A 37 -25.54 22.53 -2.04
N GLU A 38 -25.29 23.22 -3.15
CA GLU A 38 -25.32 24.69 -3.20
C GLU A 38 -26.53 25.13 -4.03
N VAL A 39 -27.11 26.26 -3.66
CA VAL A 39 -28.19 26.88 -4.43
C VAL A 39 -27.56 27.90 -5.36
N ASP A 40 -27.72 27.71 -6.66
CA ASP A 40 -27.19 28.63 -7.68
C ASP A 40 -27.90 29.99 -7.58
N GLU A 41 -27.14 31.05 -7.28
CA GLU A 41 -27.66 32.43 -7.13
C GLU A 41 -28.27 32.98 -8.44
N GLY A 42 -27.93 32.40 -9.60
CA GLY A 42 -28.43 32.85 -10.91
C GLY A 42 -29.73 32.19 -11.38
N THR A 43 -29.98 30.93 -10.99
CA THR A 43 -31.14 30.15 -11.45
C THR A 43 -32.08 29.69 -10.33
N GLY A 44 -31.64 29.79 -9.06
CA GLY A 44 -32.37 29.28 -7.90
C GLY A 44 -32.45 27.74 -7.86
N SER A 45 -31.70 27.05 -8.71
CA SER A 45 -31.67 25.58 -8.77
C SER A 45 -30.67 25.03 -7.76
N GLU A 46 -31.07 23.99 -7.03
CA GLU A 46 -30.12 23.18 -6.25
C GLU A 46 -29.19 22.47 -7.23
N ILE A 47 -27.89 22.73 -7.08
CA ILE A 47 -26.82 22.04 -7.81
C ILE A 47 -25.96 21.30 -6.80
N ASP A 48 -25.81 20.00 -7.03
CA ASP A 48 -24.98 19.14 -6.20
C ASP A 48 -23.54 19.21 -6.70
N ILE A 49 -22.69 19.95 -5.97
CA ILE A 49 -21.30 20.18 -6.37
C ILE A 49 -20.43 19.26 -5.53
N LYS A 50 -19.69 18.37 -6.20
CA LYS A 50 -18.64 17.60 -5.56
C LYS A 50 -17.36 18.43 -5.52
N PRO A 51 -16.87 18.86 -4.34
CA PRO A 51 -15.66 19.67 -4.27
C PRO A 51 -14.46 18.87 -4.81
N PHE A 52 -13.54 19.53 -5.52
CA PHE A 52 -12.31 18.85 -5.92
C PHE A 52 -11.49 18.49 -4.66
N PRO A 53 -10.91 17.28 -4.62
CA PRO A 53 -10.09 16.87 -3.49
C PRO A 53 -8.92 17.84 -3.30
N SER A 54 -8.62 18.17 -2.03
CA SER A 54 -7.56 19.13 -1.71
C SER A 54 -6.22 18.66 -2.29
N ARG A 55 -5.63 19.50 -3.16
CA ARG A 55 -4.34 19.24 -3.83
C ARG A 55 -3.20 18.76 -2.89
N PRO A 56 -3.02 19.31 -1.67
CA PRO A 56 -1.98 18.81 -0.76
C PRO A 56 -2.26 17.39 -0.25
N VAL A 57 -3.50 17.06 0.10
CA VAL A 57 -3.87 15.72 0.59
C VAL A 57 -3.71 14.68 -0.50
N ALA A 58 -4.16 14.98 -1.73
CA ALA A 58 -3.98 14.09 -2.87
C ALA A 58 -2.49 13.79 -3.16
N ARG A 59 -1.61 14.77 -2.98
CA ARG A 59 -0.16 14.60 -3.14
C ARG A 59 0.42 13.70 -2.05
N VAL A 60 0.06 13.94 -0.79
CA VAL A 60 0.50 13.11 0.35
C VAL A 60 0.01 11.68 0.20
N CYS A 61 -1.26 11.47 -0.16
CA CYS A 61 -1.82 10.13 -0.38
C CYS A 61 -1.09 9.36 -1.47
N ARG A 62 -0.72 10.02 -2.58
CA ARG A 62 0.06 9.39 -3.66
C ARG A 62 1.45 8.94 -3.21
N PHE A 63 2.16 9.79 -2.46
CA PHE A 63 3.49 9.43 -1.96
C PHE A 63 3.42 8.33 -0.89
N ALA A 64 2.46 8.44 0.03
CA ALA A 64 2.25 7.45 1.08
C ALA A 64 1.87 6.08 0.51
N SER A 65 0.95 6.04 -0.48
CA SER A 65 0.54 4.78 -1.12
C SER A 65 1.70 4.15 -1.91
N GLY A 66 2.45 4.96 -2.66
CA GLY A 66 3.61 4.48 -3.41
C GLY A 66 4.67 3.87 -2.49
N LEU A 67 5.00 4.56 -1.40
CA LEU A 67 5.96 4.05 -0.41
C LEU A 67 5.44 2.78 0.28
N ALA A 68 4.15 2.71 0.62
CA ALA A 68 3.53 1.50 1.16
C ALA A 68 3.63 0.32 0.19
N THR A 69 3.39 0.53 -1.12
CA THR A 69 3.53 -0.50 -2.15
C THR A 69 4.98 -1.00 -2.25
N PHE A 70 5.97 -0.11 -2.20
CA PHE A 70 7.38 -0.51 -2.20
C PHE A 70 7.74 -1.36 -0.99
N LEU A 71 7.33 -0.95 0.22
CA LEU A 71 7.60 -1.70 1.44
C LEU A 71 6.85 -3.05 1.48
N ALA A 72 5.65 -3.11 0.92
CA ALA A 72 4.92 -4.37 0.76
C ALA A 72 5.63 -5.31 -0.23
N LEU A 73 6.14 -4.78 -1.34
CA LEU A 73 6.91 -5.55 -2.33
C LEU A 73 8.21 -6.09 -1.73
N THR A 74 8.97 -5.24 -1.02
CA THR A 74 10.21 -5.70 -0.36
C THR A 74 9.92 -6.78 0.65
N THR A 75 8.84 -6.65 1.42
CA THR A 75 8.40 -7.69 2.38
C THR A 75 8.04 -9.01 1.68
N ALA A 76 7.28 -8.96 0.58
CA ALA A 76 6.86 -10.16 -0.16
C ALA A 76 8.05 -10.86 -0.85
N LEU A 77 8.96 -10.10 -1.47
CA LEU A 77 10.19 -10.64 -2.05
C LEU A 77 11.09 -11.26 -0.98
N TRP A 78 11.14 -10.62 0.17
CA TRP A 78 11.95 -11.08 1.27
C TRP A 78 11.46 -12.41 1.87
N GLN A 79 10.16 -12.69 1.85
CA GLN A 79 9.63 -14.02 2.18
C GLN A 79 10.21 -15.12 1.26
N HIS A 80 10.40 -14.85 -0.03
CA HIS A 80 11.02 -15.80 -0.96
C HIS A 80 12.51 -16.01 -0.69
N ILE A 81 13.23 -14.95 -0.34
CA ILE A 81 14.66 -15.02 0.02
C ILE A 81 14.84 -15.81 1.32
N ALA A 82 14.00 -15.55 2.33
CA ALA A 82 14.00 -16.30 3.58
C ALA A 82 13.69 -17.79 3.35
N ALA A 83 12.76 -18.12 2.46
CA ALA A 83 12.46 -19.50 2.06
C ALA A 83 13.67 -20.19 1.45
N ALA A 84 14.34 -19.52 0.50
CA ALA A 84 15.50 -20.05 -0.20
C ALA A 84 16.71 -20.22 0.73
N ALA A 85 16.96 -19.25 1.62
CA ALA A 85 18.02 -19.32 2.60
C ALA A 85 17.79 -20.45 3.61
N ALA A 86 16.55 -20.63 4.08
CA ALA A 86 16.18 -21.76 4.93
C ALA A 86 16.44 -23.09 4.19
N ALA A 87 15.95 -23.24 2.95
CA ALA A 87 16.18 -24.44 2.15
C ALA A 87 17.68 -24.72 1.92
N ALA A 88 18.50 -23.70 1.66
CA ALA A 88 19.95 -23.84 1.51
C ALA A 88 20.65 -24.25 2.81
N SER A 89 20.29 -23.64 3.95
CA SER A 89 20.81 -24.03 5.27
C SER A 89 20.40 -25.46 5.66
N MET A 90 19.22 -25.92 5.20
CA MET A 90 18.79 -27.30 5.39
C MET A 90 19.64 -28.31 4.61
N VAL A 91 20.17 -27.96 3.42
CA VAL A 91 21.11 -28.83 2.70
C VAL A 91 22.42 -28.99 3.49
N GLU A 92 22.81 -27.95 4.22
CA GLU A 92 23.98 -27.96 5.12
C GLU A 92 23.69 -28.76 6.42
N GLU A 93 22.50 -28.57 7.01
CA GLU A 93 22.08 -29.15 8.30
C GLU A 93 21.48 -30.57 8.21
N ALA A 94 21.13 -31.03 7.01
CA ALA A 94 20.71 -32.42 6.73
C ALA A 94 21.83 -33.46 6.99
N THR A 95 23.05 -33.01 7.28
CA THR A 95 24.13 -33.85 7.82
C THR A 95 24.07 -34.04 9.35
N GLY A 96 23.17 -33.36 10.08
CA GLY A 96 23.22 -33.30 11.55
C GLY A 96 21.90 -33.40 12.33
N ASN A 97 20.79 -32.76 11.92
CA ASN A 97 19.47 -32.98 12.54
C ASN A 97 18.40 -32.14 11.81
N GLY A 98 17.41 -32.82 11.23
CA GLY A 98 16.36 -32.18 10.43
C GLY A 98 15.37 -31.36 11.25
N VAL A 99 15.48 -30.04 11.18
CA VAL A 99 14.40 -29.12 11.58
C VAL A 99 13.97 -28.34 10.34
N SER A 100 12.72 -28.54 9.90
CA SER A 100 12.19 -27.91 8.69
C SER A 100 11.67 -26.50 8.95
N GLY A 101 12.32 -25.48 8.39
CA GLY A 101 11.80 -24.13 8.31
C GLY A 101 10.79 -24.01 7.16
N HIS A 102 9.49 -23.99 7.48
CA HIS A 102 8.44 -23.78 6.49
C HIS A 102 7.82 -22.40 6.69
N ILE A 103 7.77 -21.59 5.63
CA ILE A 103 6.97 -20.36 5.64
C ILE A 103 5.53 -20.77 5.39
N GLY A 104 4.64 -20.40 6.31
CA GLY A 104 3.23 -20.75 6.21
C GLY A 104 2.60 -20.15 4.96
N ALA A 105 1.91 -20.98 4.17
CA ALA A 105 1.23 -20.55 2.94
C ALA A 105 0.29 -19.35 3.17
N ALA A 106 -0.36 -19.28 4.34
CA ALA A 106 -1.21 -18.16 4.74
C ALA A 106 -0.44 -16.84 4.89
N ALA A 107 0.77 -16.86 5.45
CA ALA A 107 1.59 -15.66 5.62
C ALA A 107 2.08 -15.12 4.27
N THR A 108 2.41 -16.02 3.33
CA THR A 108 2.76 -15.66 1.96
C THR A 108 1.57 -15.04 1.22
N ALA A 109 0.39 -15.67 1.31
CA ALA A 109 -0.82 -15.17 0.68
C ALA A 109 -1.19 -13.75 1.17
N LEU A 110 -1.12 -13.51 2.48
CA LEU A 110 -1.43 -12.20 3.07
C LEU A 110 -0.45 -11.10 2.63
N ALA A 111 0.84 -11.41 2.47
CA ALA A 111 1.82 -10.42 2.00
C ALA A 111 1.58 -10.02 0.53
N TRP A 112 1.30 -11.01 -0.33
CA TRP A 112 0.99 -10.75 -1.75
C TRP A 112 -0.34 -10.04 -1.94
N LEU A 113 -1.37 -10.38 -1.16
CA LEU A 113 -2.63 -9.62 -1.14
C LEU A 113 -2.41 -8.19 -0.66
N GLY A 114 -1.61 -7.99 0.38
CA GLY A 114 -1.24 -6.66 0.88
C GLY A 114 -0.54 -5.82 -0.20
N PHE A 115 0.43 -6.38 -0.91
CA PHE A 115 1.08 -5.74 -2.05
C PHE A 115 0.09 -5.44 -3.19
N GLY A 116 -0.75 -6.41 -3.56
CA GLY A 116 -1.73 -6.26 -4.63
C GLY A 116 -2.75 -5.14 -4.34
N PHE A 117 -3.33 -5.12 -3.14
CA PHE A 117 -4.29 -4.10 -2.75
C PHE A 117 -3.66 -2.71 -2.63
N SER A 118 -2.47 -2.61 -2.04
CA SER A 118 -1.78 -1.32 -1.95
C SER A 118 -1.31 -0.81 -3.31
N GLY A 119 -0.87 -1.70 -4.21
CA GLY A 119 -0.55 -1.36 -5.61
C GLY A 119 -1.78 -0.88 -6.38
N LEU A 120 -2.91 -1.58 -6.25
CA LEU A 120 -4.18 -1.18 -6.86
C LEU A 120 -4.64 0.19 -6.36
N ALA A 121 -4.54 0.44 -5.05
CA ALA A 121 -4.87 1.75 -4.46
C ALA A 121 -3.97 2.86 -5.02
N THR A 122 -2.66 2.60 -5.16
CA THR A 122 -1.72 3.56 -5.77
C THR A 122 -2.09 3.91 -7.21
N ILE A 123 -2.45 2.91 -8.03
CA ILE A 123 -2.93 3.13 -9.41
C ILE A 123 -4.22 3.94 -9.40
N GLY A 124 -5.18 3.60 -8.55
CA GLY A 124 -6.45 4.33 -8.43
C GLY A 124 -6.26 5.81 -8.09
N ILE A 125 -5.38 6.11 -7.12
CA ILE A 125 -5.03 7.49 -6.75
C ILE A 125 -4.32 8.20 -7.91
N ALA A 126 -3.41 7.51 -8.61
CA ALA A 126 -2.72 8.10 -9.76
C ALA A 126 -3.72 8.50 -10.86
N VAL A 127 -4.59 7.57 -11.27
CA VAL A 127 -5.63 7.80 -12.30
C VAL A 127 -6.51 8.98 -11.91
N MET A 128 -7.04 9.01 -10.68
CA MET A 128 -7.89 10.10 -10.19
C MET A 128 -7.22 11.48 -10.33
N ILE A 129 -5.95 11.60 -9.92
CA ILE A 129 -5.27 12.89 -10.00
C ILE A 129 -4.97 13.26 -11.47
N TYR A 130 -4.65 12.29 -12.33
CA TYR A 130 -4.48 12.54 -13.77
C TYR A 130 -5.79 13.02 -14.40
N SER A 131 -6.92 12.39 -14.10
CA SER A 131 -8.25 12.81 -14.57
C SER A 131 -8.57 14.25 -14.18
N ILE A 132 -8.31 14.64 -12.92
CA ILE A 132 -8.50 16.03 -12.46
C ILE A 132 -7.58 17.00 -13.21
N SER A 133 -6.34 16.59 -13.48
CA SER A 133 -5.37 17.43 -14.20
C SER A 133 -5.81 17.67 -15.65
N VAL A 134 -6.33 16.64 -16.31
CA VAL A 134 -6.88 16.74 -17.67
C VAL A 134 -8.14 17.59 -17.68
N LEU A 135 -9.05 17.39 -16.72
CA LEU A 135 -10.29 18.17 -16.65
C LEU A 135 -10.02 19.66 -16.46
N ASN A 136 -9.13 20.04 -15.53
CA ASN A 136 -8.73 21.45 -15.37
C ASN A 136 -8.16 22.03 -16.67
N ARG A 137 -7.33 21.27 -17.39
CA ARG A 137 -6.75 21.75 -18.65
C ARG A 137 -7.78 21.96 -19.76
N LEU A 138 -8.88 21.20 -19.76
CA LEU A 138 -9.96 21.33 -20.74
C LEU A 138 -10.99 22.42 -20.37
N THR A 139 -11.01 22.87 -19.12
CA THR A 139 -11.92 23.92 -18.62
C THR A 139 -11.23 25.29 -18.50
N ASP A 140 -9.90 25.33 -18.40
CA ASP A 140 -9.09 26.56 -18.42
C ASP A 140 -8.83 27.10 -19.86
N ASP A 141 -9.32 26.42 -20.91
CA ASP A 141 -9.39 26.88 -22.32
C ASP A 141 -10.85 27.25 -22.67
#